data_AF-A0A3S9SUS6-F1
#
_entry.id   AF-A0A3S9SUS6-F1
#
_cell.length_a   1.000
_cell.length_b   1.000
_cell.length_c   1.000
_cell.angle_alpha   90.00
_cell.angle_beta   90.00
_cell.angle_gamma   90.00
#
_symmetry.space_group_name_H-M   'P 1'
#
loop_
_entity.id
_entity.type
_entity.pdbx_description
1 polymer ?
#
loop_
_entity_poly.entity_id
_entity_poly.type
_entity_poly.pdbx_seq_one_letter_code
_entity_poly.pdbx_strand_id
1 'polypeptide(L)'
;MIKDMCEKKIGLLTAIDPIHIGTGGYRMDRVDNSIIRDVDGIPKIPGTSLSGAVRSYAALHYNDNKCGGANNCGAENCEICQTFGVTGDKASLKGLVSFYDALILLFPVATVAGPIWITTPNRIKNFLKEFPDSDKKKNYLDKLPEINDNECYLMSTNTGELKDISEINLGWLLINVKKLEKTDEGKGNQEAKEESDKIEKLKQLAKDIEEKIILNVDNFIRKRIALVNDKIFNLIVNDNLEVRTSVAIDPVTGAAVDGALFTYEAIPRLTVFYSITIIAKPEYFQNSIEYSKAKEIVEKGFEYLEYMGIGGMTTRGFGRMRYLDIWAKEGQGGQP
;
A
#
# COMPACT_ATOMS: atom_id res chain seq x y z
N MET A 1 7.49 -23.70 -15.51
CA MET A 1 8.45 -22.89 -16.31
C MET A 1 8.61 -21.47 -15.76
N ILE A 2 7.63 -20.55 -15.83
CA ILE A 2 7.81 -19.19 -15.26
C ILE A 2 7.90 -19.20 -13.72
N LYS A 3 7.07 -19.99 -13.03
CA LYS A 3 7.09 -20.11 -11.56
C LYS A 3 8.42 -20.65 -11.00
N ASP A 4 9.22 -21.31 -11.83
CA ASP A 4 10.50 -21.90 -11.42
C ASP A 4 11.65 -20.89 -11.52
N MET A 5 11.48 -19.79 -12.27
CA MET A 5 12.53 -18.81 -12.59
C MET A 5 12.58 -17.61 -11.63
N CYS A 6 11.54 -17.39 -10.81
CA CYS A 6 11.46 -16.26 -9.90
C CYS A 6 10.51 -16.53 -8.72
N GLU A 7 10.73 -15.83 -7.62
CA GLU A 7 9.81 -15.77 -6.48
C GLU A 7 9.01 -14.46 -6.55
N LYS A 8 7.69 -14.56 -6.38
CA LYS A 8 6.83 -13.40 -6.16
C LYS A 8 6.71 -13.19 -4.66
N LYS A 9 6.93 -11.96 -4.20
CA LYS A 9 6.67 -11.52 -2.84
C LYS A 9 5.52 -10.51 -2.84
N ILE A 10 4.65 -10.61 -1.85
CA ILE A 10 3.59 -9.63 -1.58
C ILE A 10 3.91 -8.98 -0.25
N GLY A 11 4.13 -7.67 -0.27
CA GLY A 11 4.46 -6.91 0.93
C GLY A 11 3.35 -5.95 1.32
N LEU A 12 3.00 -5.90 2.61
CA LEU A 12 2.21 -4.82 3.19
C LEU A 12 3.14 -3.70 3.66
N LEU A 13 2.82 -2.48 3.27
CA LEU A 13 3.55 -1.27 3.62
C LEU A 13 2.62 -0.37 4.43
N THR A 14 2.87 -0.23 5.72
CA THR A 14 2.07 0.63 6.60
C THR A 14 2.81 1.93 6.86
N ALA A 15 2.18 3.06 6.51
CA ALA A 15 2.74 4.39 6.77
C ALA A 15 2.87 4.64 8.29
N ILE A 16 4.07 4.93 8.78
CA ILE A 16 4.32 5.32 10.16
C ILE A 16 4.14 6.83 10.31
N ASP A 17 4.70 7.55 9.34
CA ASP A 17 4.56 9.00 9.13
C ASP A 17 3.81 9.26 7.81
N PRO A 18 3.32 10.48 7.57
CA PRO A 18 2.70 10.83 6.29
C PRO A 18 3.68 10.68 5.12
N ILE A 19 3.16 10.30 3.96
CA ILE A 19 3.97 9.99 2.78
C ILE A 19 3.74 11.03 1.69
N HIS A 20 4.82 11.63 1.19
CA HIS A 20 4.78 12.55 0.06
C HIS A 20 5.61 11.97 -1.11
N ILE A 21 4.93 11.42 -2.11
CA ILE A 21 5.55 11.03 -3.39
C ILE A 21 5.17 12.07 -4.44
N GLY A 22 6.00 13.10 -4.61
CA GLY A 22 5.72 14.23 -5.49
C GLY A 22 5.67 13.86 -6.98
N THR A 23 4.88 14.59 -7.76
CA THR A 23 4.76 14.41 -9.22
C THR A 23 5.93 14.99 -10.03
N GLY A 24 6.90 15.64 -9.38
CA GLY A 24 8.11 16.18 -10.02
C GLY A 24 7.96 17.59 -10.61
N GLY A 25 6.89 18.31 -10.30
CA GLY A 25 6.74 19.72 -10.70
C GLY A 25 5.50 20.37 -10.08
N TYR A 26 5.46 21.71 -10.12
CA TYR A 26 4.28 22.48 -9.75
C TYR A 26 3.16 22.19 -10.75
N ARG A 27 2.01 21.76 -10.23
CA ARG A 27 0.77 21.73 -11.01
C ARG A 27 -0.11 22.86 -10.49
N MET A 28 -0.83 23.55 -11.38
CA MET A 28 -1.98 24.35 -10.95
C MET A 28 -3.07 23.39 -10.51
N ASP A 29 -3.01 23.01 -9.25
CA ASP A 29 -3.92 22.08 -8.59
C ASP A 29 -4.29 22.63 -7.20
N ARG A 30 -5.00 21.85 -6.37
CA ARG A 30 -5.39 22.24 -5.00
C ARG A 30 -4.18 22.66 -4.13
N VAL A 31 -3.00 22.14 -4.43
CA VAL A 31 -1.74 22.43 -3.74
C VAL A 31 -0.61 22.66 -4.74
N ASP A 32 0.46 23.30 -4.29
CA ASP A 32 1.64 23.55 -5.11
C ASP A 32 2.37 22.25 -5.47
N ASN A 33 2.53 21.35 -4.50
CA ASN A 33 3.18 20.05 -4.69
C ASN A 33 2.19 18.90 -4.45
N SER A 34 1.63 18.38 -5.54
CA SER A 34 0.73 17.22 -5.51
C SER A 34 1.48 15.89 -5.50
N ILE A 35 0.76 14.85 -5.09
CA ILE A 35 1.26 13.47 -5.03
C ILE A 35 0.89 12.66 -6.28
N ILE A 36 1.70 11.64 -6.60
CA ILE A 36 1.44 10.72 -7.71
C ILE A 36 0.19 9.88 -7.45
N ARG A 37 -0.63 9.74 -8.50
CA ARG A 37 -1.90 8.99 -8.49
C ARG A 37 -1.90 7.91 -9.57
N ASP A 38 -2.70 6.88 -9.36
CA ASP A 38 -3.00 5.88 -10.38
C ASP A 38 -4.16 6.33 -11.29
N VAL A 39 -4.50 5.49 -12.27
CA VAL A 39 -5.56 5.76 -13.27
C VAL A 39 -6.94 6.02 -12.67
N ASP A 40 -7.19 5.56 -11.44
CA ASP A 40 -8.43 5.75 -10.68
C ASP A 40 -8.42 7.01 -9.82
N GLY A 41 -7.37 7.83 -9.87
CA GLY A 41 -7.21 9.05 -9.09
C GLY A 41 -6.70 8.84 -7.65
N ILE A 42 -6.44 7.59 -7.25
CA ILE A 42 -5.95 7.27 -5.91
C ILE A 42 -4.44 7.37 -5.84
N PRO A 43 -3.86 7.93 -4.75
CA PRO A 43 -2.42 7.98 -4.60
C PRO A 43 -1.76 6.61 -4.62
N LYS A 44 -0.56 6.54 -5.20
CA LYS A 44 0.27 5.34 -5.22
C LYS A 44 1.73 5.66 -4.96
N ILE A 45 2.49 4.64 -4.60
CA ILE A 45 3.96 4.71 -4.57
C ILE A 45 4.49 3.98 -5.80
N PRO A 46 5.10 4.66 -6.78
CA PRO A 46 5.63 4.00 -7.96
C PRO A 46 6.68 2.94 -7.59
N GLY A 47 6.70 1.83 -8.33
CA GLY A 47 7.70 0.78 -8.17
C GLY A 47 9.13 1.30 -8.36
N THR A 48 9.31 2.34 -9.17
CA THR A 48 10.59 3.07 -9.32
C THR A 48 11.01 3.82 -8.06
N SER A 49 10.06 4.41 -7.34
CA SER A 49 10.33 5.08 -6.05
C SER A 49 10.71 4.07 -4.98
N LEU A 50 9.97 2.95 -4.90
CA LEU A 50 10.33 1.84 -4.02
C LEU A 50 11.72 1.28 -4.35
N SER A 51 11.95 0.95 -5.62
CA SER A 51 13.23 0.43 -6.10
C SER A 51 14.39 1.35 -5.74
N GLY A 52 14.25 2.66 -5.99
CA GLY A 52 15.27 3.65 -5.68
C GLY A 52 15.60 3.74 -4.18
N ALA A 53 14.57 3.79 -3.33
CA ALA A 53 14.74 3.85 -1.88
C ALA A 53 15.39 2.56 -1.35
N VAL A 54 14.81 1.39 -1.68
CA VAL A 54 15.31 0.08 -1.25
C VAL A 54 16.75 -0.15 -1.72
N ARG A 55 17.07 0.20 -2.97
CA ARG A 55 18.44 0.14 -3.52
C ARG A 55 19.40 1.03 -2.75
N SER A 56 19.01 2.29 -2.51
CA SER A 56 19.86 3.24 -1.79
C SER A 56 20.16 2.78 -0.38
N TYR A 57 19.16 2.26 0.32
CA TYR A 57 19.33 1.80 1.69
C TYR A 57 20.10 0.49 1.79
N ALA A 58 19.87 -0.44 0.87
CA ALA A 58 20.68 -1.65 0.80
C ALA A 58 22.16 -1.31 0.52
N ALA A 59 22.43 -0.39 -0.41
CA ALA A 59 23.79 0.07 -0.68
C ALA A 59 24.45 0.72 0.56
N LEU A 60 23.70 1.53 1.31
CA LEU A 60 24.18 2.11 2.58
C LEU A 60 24.51 1.02 3.61
N HIS A 61 23.64 0.01 3.74
CA HIS A 61 23.83 -1.08 4.69
C HIS A 61 25.13 -1.86 4.42
N TYR A 62 25.44 -2.12 3.15
CA TYR A 62 26.64 -2.86 2.74
C TYR A 62 27.87 -1.97 2.47
N ASN A 63 27.82 -0.67 2.80
CA ASN A 63 28.88 0.32 2.55
C ASN A 63 29.26 0.48 1.06
N ASP A 64 28.32 0.20 0.16
CA ASP A 64 28.45 0.31 -1.29
C ASP A 64 27.75 1.57 -1.84
N ASN A 65 27.87 2.70 -1.13
CA ASN A 65 27.13 3.95 -1.39
C ASN A 65 27.16 4.42 -2.85
N LYS A 66 28.27 4.15 -3.56
CA LYS A 66 28.44 4.43 -4.99
C LYS A 66 27.41 3.75 -5.90
N CYS A 67 26.77 2.69 -5.43
CA CYS A 67 25.81 1.85 -6.16
C CYS A 67 24.34 2.13 -5.78
N GLY A 68 24.09 3.01 -4.81
CA GLY A 68 22.77 3.24 -4.22
C GLY A 68 21.81 4.14 -5.00
N GLY A 69 22.25 4.75 -6.11
CA GLY A 69 21.43 5.75 -6.81
C GLY A 69 21.64 5.76 -8.32
N ALA A 70 21.65 6.96 -8.91
CA ALA A 70 21.94 7.15 -10.34
C ALA A 70 23.34 6.65 -10.72
N ASN A 71 24.28 6.73 -9.77
CA ASN A 71 25.61 6.17 -9.94
C ASN A 71 25.61 4.67 -9.70
N ASN A 72 26.46 3.97 -10.46
CA ASN A 72 26.76 2.58 -10.28
C ASN A 72 28.25 2.35 -10.53
N CYS A 73 28.82 1.31 -9.94
CA CYS A 73 30.23 1.01 -10.13
C CYS A 73 30.53 0.23 -11.43
N GLY A 74 29.49 -0.30 -12.09
CA GLY A 74 29.62 -1.15 -13.29
C GLY A 74 30.37 -2.46 -13.07
N ALA A 75 30.70 -2.82 -11.83
CA ALA A 75 31.49 -4.02 -11.53
C ALA A 75 30.61 -5.27 -11.59
N GLU A 76 31.10 -6.30 -12.28
CA GLU A 76 30.40 -7.57 -12.47
C GLU A 76 30.08 -8.29 -11.15
N ASN A 77 30.92 -8.13 -10.13
CA ASN A 77 30.78 -8.80 -8.83
C ASN A 77 30.13 -7.91 -7.75
N CYS A 78 29.54 -6.77 -8.12
CA CYS A 78 28.88 -5.90 -7.15
C CYS A 78 27.47 -6.41 -6.86
N GLU A 79 27.25 -6.90 -5.64
CA GLU A 79 25.99 -7.52 -5.23
C GLU A 79 24.77 -6.58 -5.38
N ILE A 80 24.95 -5.28 -5.08
CA ILE A 80 23.92 -4.26 -5.28
C ILE A 80 23.60 -4.11 -6.78
N CYS A 81 24.61 -4.05 -7.63
CA CYS A 81 24.42 -3.89 -9.08
C CYS A 81 23.80 -5.14 -9.72
N GLN A 82 24.16 -6.34 -9.26
CA GLN A 82 23.55 -7.59 -9.71
C GLN A 82 22.09 -7.70 -9.25
N THR A 83 21.79 -7.26 -8.03
CA THR A 83 20.41 -7.26 -7.51
C THR A 83 19.51 -6.29 -8.26
N PHE A 84 19.88 -5.00 -8.34
CA PHE A 84 19.03 -3.93 -8.87
C PHE A 84 19.27 -3.60 -10.35
N GLY A 85 20.33 -4.11 -10.94
CA GLY A 85 20.72 -3.84 -12.32
C GLY A 85 21.53 -2.55 -12.49
N VAL A 86 22.23 -2.49 -13.61
CA VAL A 86 22.98 -1.30 -14.05
C VAL A 86 22.75 -1.04 -15.53
N THR A 87 22.69 0.24 -15.87
CA THR A 87 22.67 0.73 -17.24
C THR A 87 23.73 1.79 -17.36
N GLY A 88 24.61 1.67 -18.35
CA GLY A 88 25.70 2.61 -18.59
C GLY A 88 26.54 2.20 -19.80
N ASP A 89 27.41 3.11 -20.23
CA ASP A 89 28.20 2.96 -21.46
C ASP A 89 29.22 1.82 -21.39
N LYS A 90 29.69 1.46 -20.18
CA LYS A 90 30.75 0.46 -19.96
C LYS A 90 30.21 -0.95 -19.69
N ALA A 91 29.02 -1.06 -19.09
CA ALA A 91 28.39 -2.32 -18.73
C ALA A 91 26.89 -2.12 -18.59
N SER A 92 26.12 -3.10 -19.10
CA SER A 92 24.67 -3.18 -18.91
C SER A 92 24.33 -4.55 -18.35
N LEU A 93 23.70 -4.57 -17.18
CA LEU A 93 23.34 -5.78 -16.47
C LEU A 93 21.90 -5.70 -16.02
N LYS A 94 21.11 -6.72 -16.34
CA LYS A 94 19.74 -6.83 -15.88
C LYS A 94 19.73 -7.16 -14.39
N GLY A 95 19.01 -6.36 -13.61
CA GLY A 95 18.74 -6.65 -12.21
C GLY A 95 17.88 -7.90 -12.02
N LEU A 96 18.03 -8.55 -10.87
CA LEU A 96 17.22 -9.69 -10.46
C LEU A 96 15.88 -9.26 -9.84
N VAL A 97 15.76 -8.05 -9.32
CA VAL A 97 14.53 -7.59 -8.67
C VAL A 97 13.69 -6.67 -9.57
N SER A 98 12.38 -6.90 -9.59
CA SER A 98 11.38 -6.02 -10.20
C SER A 98 10.39 -5.55 -9.14
N PHE A 99 10.21 -4.24 -9.02
CA PHE A 99 9.24 -3.63 -8.11
C PHE A 99 8.02 -3.14 -8.90
N TYR A 100 6.84 -3.48 -8.42
CA TYR A 100 5.58 -2.93 -8.91
C TYR A 100 5.09 -1.81 -8.00
N ASP A 101 4.15 -1.00 -8.50
CA ASP A 101 3.58 0.11 -7.74
C ASP A 101 2.92 -0.41 -6.45
N ALA A 102 3.13 0.31 -5.35
CA ALA A 102 2.40 0.09 -4.11
C ALA A 102 1.04 0.80 -4.20
N LEU A 103 -0.03 0.03 -4.06
CA LEU A 103 -1.40 0.51 -4.18
C LEU A 103 -2.06 0.55 -2.79
N ILE A 104 -2.84 1.60 -2.53
CA ILE A 104 -3.59 1.73 -1.28
C ILE A 104 -4.59 0.58 -1.16
N LEU A 105 -4.45 -0.19 -0.09
CA LEU A 105 -5.35 -1.27 0.30
C LEU A 105 -6.37 -0.78 1.33
N LEU A 106 -5.89 -0.11 2.39
CA LEU A 106 -6.70 0.42 3.47
C LEU A 106 -6.33 1.89 3.70
N PHE A 107 -7.32 2.78 3.64
CA PHE A 107 -7.12 4.21 3.83
C PHE A 107 -7.80 4.70 5.12
N PRO A 108 -7.07 5.31 6.07
CA PRO A 108 -7.64 5.82 7.31
C PRO A 108 -8.42 7.10 7.08
N VAL A 109 -9.62 7.18 7.66
CA VAL A 109 -10.49 8.35 7.67
C VAL A 109 -10.83 8.67 9.12
N ALA A 110 -10.65 9.92 9.52
CA ALA A 110 -11.06 10.39 10.83
C ALA A 110 -12.59 10.48 10.90
N THR A 111 -13.18 9.87 11.92
CA THR A 111 -14.64 9.87 12.14
C THR A 111 -14.96 10.19 13.59
N VAL A 112 -16.23 10.48 13.89
CA VAL A 112 -16.73 10.68 15.26
C VAL A 112 -16.56 9.44 16.15
N ALA A 113 -16.47 8.25 15.55
CA ALA A 113 -16.26 6.98 16.25
C ALA A 113 -14.77 6.60 16.40
N GLY A 114 -13.86 7.55 16.11
CA GLY A 114 -12.44 7.28 15.91
C GLY A 114 -12.10 6.92 14.47
N PRO A 115 -10.83 6.62 14.15
CA PRO A 115 -10.44 6.33 12.76
C PRO A 115 -11.10 5.04 12.25
N ILE A 116 -11.51 5.08 10.98
CA ILE A 116 -12.01 3.93 10.21
C ILE A 116 -11.16 3.79 8.96
N TRP A 117 -10.79 2.56 8.64
CA TRP A 117 -10.06 2.23 7.43
C TRP A 117 -11.04 1.84 6.35
N ILE A 118 -11.12 2.65 5.31
CA ILE A 118 -11.99 2.36 4.17
C ILE A 118 -11.24 1.56 3.10
N THR A 119 -11.98 0.72 2.40
CA THR A 119 -11.54 0.02 1.19
C THR A 119 -12.76 -0.34 0.34
N THR A 120 -12.57 -1.04 -0.77
CA THR A 120 -13.65 -1.43 -1.68
C THR A 120 -13.61 -2.93 -1.97
N PRO A 121 -14.74 -3.55 -2.34
CA PRO A 121 -14.74 -4.94 -2.78
C PRO A 121 -13.74 -5.20 -3.92
N ASN A 122 -13.64 -4.29 -4.88
CA ASN A 122 -12.75 -4.46 -6.03
C ASN A 122 -11.25 -4.32 -5.67
N ARG A 123 -10.89 -3.45 -4.72
CA ARG A 123 -9.51 -3.36 -4.21
C ARG A 123 -9.08 -4.63 -3.51
N ILE A 124 -9.92 -5.17 -2.64
CA ILE A 124 -9.64 -6.44 -1.96
C ILE A 124 -9.55 -7.57 -2.97
N LYS A 125 -10.46 -7.60 -3.96
CA LYS A 125 -10.40 -8.57 -5.05
C LYS A 125 -9.06 -8.55 -5.77
N ASN A 126 -8.58 -7.37 -6.17
CA ASN A 126 -7.31 -7.23 -6.87
C ASN A 126 -6.15 -7.70 -6.00
N PHE A 127 -6.14 -7.34 -4.72
CA PHE A 127 -5.17 -7.84 -3.75
C PHE A 127 -5.21 -9.38 -3.60
N LEU A 128 -6.38 -9.97 -3.42
CA LEU A 128 -6.54 -11.42 -3.27
C LEU A 128 -6.19 -12.20 -4.53
N LYS A 129 -6.35 -11.61 -5.72
CA LYS A 129 -5.92 -12.19 -7.00
C LYS A 129 -4.41 -12.36 -7.12
N GLU A 130 -3.63 -11.69 -6.26
CA GLU A 130 -2.19 -11.86 -6.25
C GLU A 130 -1.74 -13.16 -5.56
N PHE A 131 -2.59 -13.83 -4.79
CA PHE A 131 -2.17 -15.04 -4.08
C PHE A 131 -2.34 -16.31 -4.93
N PRO A 132 -1.50 -17.36 -4.75
CA PRO A 132 -1.60 -18.59 -5.53
C PRO A 132 -2.95 -19.31 -5.42
N ASP A 133 -3.65 -19.16 -4.28
CA ASP A 133 -4.96 -19.76 -4.04
C ASP A 133 -6.12 -19.02 -4.73
N SER A 134 -5.85 -17.90 -5.42
CA SER A 134 -6.87 -17.09 -6.09
C SER A 134 -7.67 -17.85 -7.14
N ASP A 135 -7.07 -18.83 -7.82
CA ASP A 135 -7.76 -19.61 -8.86
C ASP A 135 -8.96 -20.39 -8.30
N LYS A 136 -8.84 -20.89 -7.06
CA LYS A 136 -9.94 -21.57 -6.36
C LYS A 136 -11.06 -20.61 -5.98
N LYS A 137 -10.72 -19.32 -5.83
CA LYS A 137 -11.58 -18.23 -5.37
C LYS A 137 -12.17 -17.41 -6.53
N LYS A 138 -11.67 -17.61 -7.76
CA LYS A 138 -11.98 -16.81 -8.95
C LYS A 138 -13.48 -16.64 -9.20
N ASN A 139 -14.25 -17.73 -9.10
CA ASN A 139 -15.69 -17.72 -9.39
C ASN A 139 -16.50 -16.75 -8.52
N TYR A 140 -16.16 -16.60 -7.23
CA TYR A 140 -16.86 -15.65 -6.36
C TYR A 140 -16.24 -14.25 -6.43
N LEU A 141 -14.90 -14.15 -6.56
CA LEU A 141 -14.19 -12.88 -6.69
C LEU A 141 -14.65 -12.10 -7.93
N ASP A 142 -14.96 -12.80 -9.02
CA ASP A 142 -15.48 -12.18 -10.24
C ASP A 142 -16.96 -11.78 -10.14
N LYS A 143 -17.65 -12.16 -9.06
CA LYS A 143 -19.08 -11.89 -8.81
C LYS A 143 -19.33 -11.16 -7.49
N LEU A 144 -18.38 -10.34 -7.04
CA LEU A 144 -18.56 -9.51 -5.85
C LEU A 144 -19.69 -8.49 -6.06
N PRO A 145 -20.48 -8.22 -5.02
CA PRO A 145 -21.59 -7.29 -5.11
C PRO A 145 -21.10 -5.84 -5.17
N GLU A 146 -21.87 -4.99 -5.84
CA GLU A 146 -21.74 -3.54 -5.72
C GLU A 146 -22.38 -3.08 -4.40
N ILE A 147 -21.75 -2.13 -3.72
CA ILE A 147 -22.25 -1.49 -2.49
C ILE A 147 -22.93 -0.19 -2.91
N ASN A 148 -24.02 0.24 -2.29
CA ASN A 148 -24.62 1.52 -2.67
C ASN A 148 -23.76 2.71 -2.20
N ASP A 149 -23.83 3.84 -2.90
CA ASP A 149 -23.00 5.03 -2.62
C ASP A 149 -23.33 5.70 -1.27
N ASN A 150 -24.47 5.37 -0.65
CA ASN A 150 -24.93 5.91 0.62
C ASN A 150 -24.77 4.94 1.80
N GLU A 151 -24.09 3.80 1.60
CA GLU A 151 -23.92 2.78 2.61
C GLU A 151 -22.49 2.22 2.65
N CYS A 152 -22.11 1.65 3.79
CA CYS A 152 -20.88 0.90 3.94
C CYS A 152 -21.10 -0.35 4.78
N TYR A 153 -20.27 -1.38 4.57
CA TYR A 153 -20.31 -2.61 5.36
C TYR A 153 -19.06 -2.72 6.24
N LEU A 154 -19.24 -2.81 7.55
CA LEU A 154 -18.13 -3.09 8.46
C LEU A 154 -17.69 -4.55 8.32
N MET A 155 -16.42 -4.78 8.01
CA MET A 155 -15.90 -6.15 7.79
C MET A 155 -15.47 -6.86 9.06
N SER A 156 -15.17 -6.15 10.15
CA SER A 156 -14.65 -6.80 11.33
C SER A 156 -15.68 -7.75 11.94
N THR A 157 -15.39 -9.05 11.85
CA THR A 157 -16.23 -10.16 12.33
C THR A 157 -16.29 -10.25 13.86
N ASN A 158 -15.66 -9.34 14.61
CA ASN A 158 -15.73 -9.29 16.08
C ASN A 158 -15.54 -7.86 16.63
N THR A 159 -16.65 -7.18 16.95
CA THR A 159 -17.23 -6.99 18.29
C THR A 159 -16.75 -5.77 19.08
N GLY A 160 -17.73 -4.99 19.55
CA GLY A 160 -17.59 -4.01 20.63
C GLY A 160 -17.99 -2.60 20.22
N GLU A 161 -16.99 -1.78 19.92
CA GLU A 161 -17.11 -0.31 19.91
C GLU A 161 -18.01 0.26 18.80
N LEU A 162 -18.14 -0.44 17.66
CA LEU A 162 -18.92 0.02 16.51
C LEU A 162 -20.26 -0.72 16.35
N LYS A 163 -20.66 -1.56 17.32
CA LYS A 163 -21.82 -2.48 17.17
C LYS A 163 -23.14 -1.74 16.99
N ASP A 164 -23.30 -0.60 17.65
CA ASP A 164 -24.55 0.15 17.71
C ASP A 164 -24.54 1.39 16.80
N ILE A 165 -23.52 1.53 15.95
CA ILE A 165 -23.40 2.63 15.00
C ILE A 165 -24.28 2.34 13.79
N SER A 166 -25.22 3.24 13.52
CA SER A 166 -26.07 3.22 12.33
C SER A 166 -25.54 4.08 11.18
N GLU A 167 -24.75 5.10 11.49
CA GLU A 167 -24.20 6.05 10.52
C GLU A 167 -22.80 6.49 10.92
N ILE A 168 -21.95 6.75 9.94
CA ILE A 168 -20.61 7.26 10.18
C ILE A 168 -20.25 8.37 9.20
N ASN A 169 -19.50 9.36 9.68
CA ASN A 169 -18.96 10.40 8.82
C ASN A 169 -17.63 9.93 8.20
N LEU A 170 -17.52 10.04 6.88
CA LEU A 170 -16.28 9.84 6.13
C LEU A 170 -15.91 11.18 5.49
N GLY A 171 -15.21 12.01 6.26
CA GLY A 171 -15.06 13.43 5.95
C GLY A 171 -16.41 14.15 6.08
N TRP A 172 -16.88 14.75 4.98
CA TRP A 172 -18.16 15.46 4.89
C TRP A 172 -19.35 14.55 4.52
N LEU A 173 -19.08 13.31 4.12
CA LEU A 173 -20.11 12.34 3.75
C LEU A 173 -20.65 11.62 4.99
N LEU A 174 -21.97 11.63 5.20
CA LEU A 174 -22.62 10.76 6.18
C LEU A 174 -23.10 9.49 5.47
N ILE A 175 -22.62 8.34 5.93
CA ILE A 175 -22.86 7.03 5.29
C ILE A 175 -23.57 6.09 6.25
N ASN A 176 -24.59 5.38 5.76
CA ASN A 176 -25.29 4.36 6.52
C ASN A 176 -24.43 3.13 6.74
N VAL A 177 -24.31 2.69 7.98
CA VAL A 177 -23.58 1.48 8.35
C VAL A 177 -24.51 0.27 8.24
N LYS A 178 -24.18 -0.66 7.33
CA LYS A 178 -24.82 -1.96 7.19
C LYS A 178 -24.03 -3.03 7.92
N LYS A 179 -24.75 -3.92 8.59
CA LYS A 179 -24.15 -5.04 9.32
C LYS A 179 -24.04 -6.25 8.42
N LEU A 180 -22.94 -6.99 8.56
CA LEU A 180 -22.80 -8.33 7.99
C LEU A 180 -23.52 -9.36 8.89
N GLU A 181 -24.82 -9.19 9.11
CA GLU A 181 -25.67 -10.11 9.87
C GLU A 181 -26.56 -10.91 8.91
N LYS A 182 -26.94 -12.15 9.27
CA LYS A 182 -27.90 -12.87 8.43
C LYS A 182 -29.25 -12.17 8.60
N THR A 183 -29.80 -11.63 7.52
CA THR A 183 -31.24 -11.34 7.49
C THR A 183 -31.98 -12.66 7.56
N ASP A 184 -33.05 -12.74 8.36
CA ASP A 184 -33.94 -13.90 8.34
C ASP A 184 -34.30 -14.21 6.89
N GLU A 185 -34.31 -15.49 6.52
CA GLU A 185 -34.75 -15.96 5.21
C GLU A 185 -36.20 -15.52 5.02
N GLY A 186 -36.37 -14.29 4.51
CA GLY A 186 -37.64 -13.70 4.18
C GLY A 186 -38.23 -14.54 3.06
N LYS A 187 -39.10 -15.48 3.43
CA LYS A 187 -39.95 -16.19 2.49
C LYS A 187 -40.77 -15.14 1.71
N GLY A 188 -40.32 -14.74 0.51
CA GLY A 188 -41.25 -14.28 -0.53
C GLY A 188 -40.87 -13.14 -1.48
N ASN A 189 -39.77 -12.39 -1.34
CA ASN A 189 -39.42 -11.36 -2.35
C ASN A 189 -37.97 -11.51 -2.89
N GLN A 190 -37.79 -11.11 -4.16
CA GLN A 190 -36.53 -11.23 -4.89
C GLN A 190 -35.43 -10.35 -4.26
N GLU A 191 -35.81 -9.17 -3.75
CA GLU A 191 -34.90 -8.20 -3.12
C GLU A 191 -34.23 -8.74 -1.85
N ALA A 192 -34.97 -9.44 -0.97
CA ALA A 192 -34.39 -10.03 0.24
C ALA A 192 -33.39 -11.14 -0.08
N LYS A 193 -33.64 -11.89 -1.16
CA LYS A 193 -32.71 -12.92 -1.63
C LYS A 193 -31.42 -12.30 -2.17
N GLU A 194 -31.52 -11.24 -2.96
CA GLU A 194 -30.37 -10.52 -3.52
C GLU A 194 -29.51 -9.87 -2.41
N GLU A 195 -30.13 -9.27 -1.39
CA GLU A 195 -29.42 -8.70 -0.24
C GLU A 195 -28.75 -9.78 0.61
N SER A 196 -29.41 -10.92 0.82
CA SER A 196 -28.81 -12.07 1.53
C SER A 196 -27.58 -12.62 0.79
N ASP A 197 -27.67 -12.81 -0.53
CA ASP A 197 -26.56 -13.26 -1.37
C ASP A 197 -25.39 -12.24 -1.35
N LYS A 198 -25.70 -10.94 -1.36
CA LYS A 198 -24.72 -9.85 -1.21
C LYS A 198 -23.99 -9.95 0.13
N ILE A 199 -24.72 -10.05 1.23
CA ILE A 199 -24.13 -10.17 2.58
C ILE A 199 -23.26 -11.43 2.70
N GLU A 200 -23.68 -12.56 2.15
CA GLU A 200 -22.90 -13.80 2.19
C GLU A 200 -21.55 -13.66 1.48
N LYS A 201 -21.54 -13.06 0.28
CA LYS A 201 -20.31 -12.79 -0.46
C LYS A 201 -19.39 -11.82 0.27
N LEU A 202 -19.95 -10.77 0.88
CA LEU A 202 -19.16 -9.81 1.66
C LEU A 202 -18.60 -10.44 2.95
N LYS A 203 -19.34 -11.36 3.60
CA LYS A 203 -18.80 -12.16 4.71
C LYS A 203 -17.66 -13.05 4.27
N GLN A 204 -17.77 -13.69 3.10
CA GLN A 204 -16.69 -14.50 2.56
C GLN A 204 -15.46 -13.63 2.27
N LEU A 205 -15.65 -12.47 1.64
CA LEU A 205 -14.58 -11.50 1.40
C LEU A 205 -13.92 -11.02 2.69
N ALA A 206 -14.72 -10.73 3.72
CA ALA A 206 -14.24 -10.33 5.05
C ALA A 206 -13.39 -11.43 5.70
N LYS A 207 -13.76 -12.70 5.54
CA LYS A 207 -12.95 -13.85 6.00
C LYS A 207 -11.65 -13.99 5.21
N ASP A 208 -11.69 -13.84 3.89
CA ASP A 208 -10.50 -13.99 3.04
C ASP A 208 -9.47 -12.87 3.27
N ILE A 209 -9.94 -11.63 3.43
CA ILE A 209 -9.06 -10.52 3.82
C ILE A 209 -8.57 -10.72 5.25
N GLU A 210 -9.41 -11.24 6.15
CA GLU A 210 -9.02 -11.59 7.50
C GLU A 210 -7.85 -12.57 7.48
N GLU A 211 -7.96 -13.72 6.82
CA GLU A 211 -6.88 -14.71 6.71
C GLU A 211 -5.55 -14.14 6.19
N LYS A 212 -5.56 -13.17 5.27
CA LYS A 212 -4.34 -12.62 4.66
C LYS A 212 -3.77 -11.39 5.40
N ILE A 213 -4.62 -10.56 6.01
CA ILE A 213 -4.23 -9.31 6.71
C ILE A 213 -4.09 -9.53 8.23
N ILE A 214 -4.81 -10.48 8.83
CA ILE A 214 -4.93 -10.67 10.30
C ILE A 214 -3.74 -11.40 10.94
N LEU A 215 -2.65 -11.65 10.23
CA LEU A 215 -1.38 -11.95 10.91
C LEU A 215 -0.44 -10.74 10.97
N ASN A 216 -0.74 -9.68 10.21
CA ASN A 216 0.31 -8.80 9.70
C ASN A 216 0.06 -7.28 9.92
N VAL A 217 -1.17 -6.87 10.22
CA VAL A 217 -1.51 -5.46 10.52
C VAL A 217 -1.98 -5.29 11.97
N ASP A 218 -1.90 -4.09 12.56
CA ASP A 218 -2.32 -3.84 13.94
C ASP A 218 -3.79 -4.26 14.22
N ASN A 219 -4.07 -4.85 15.39
CA ASN A 219 -5.39 -5.30 15.80
C ASN A 219 -6.45 -4.18 15.80
N PHE A 220 -6.03 -2.95 16.08
CA PHE A 220 -6.89 -1.77 16.04
C PHE A 220 -7.44 -1.50 14.62
N ILE A 221 -6.58 -1.61 13.61
CA ILE A 221 -6.96 -1.41 12.20
C ILE A 221 -7.96 -2.49 11.77
N ARG A 222 -7.67 -3.76 12.09
CA ARG A 222 -8.52 -4.91 11.73
C ARG A 222 -9.96 -4.79 12.19
N LYS A 223 -10.16 -4.15 13.35
CA LYS A 223 -11.49 -3.98 13.95
C LYS A 223 -12.32 -2.86 13.33
N ARG A 224 -11.70 -2.04 12.47
CA ARG A 224 -12.25 -0.75 12.02
C ARG A 224 -12.21 -0.63 10.50
N ILE A 225 -12.33 -1.74 9.78
CA ILE A 225 -12.37 -1.74 8.31
C ILE A 225 -13.81 -1.66 7.80
N ALA A 226 -14.07 -0.71 6.90
CA ALA A 226 -15.35 -0.52 6.22
C ALA A 226 -15.21 -0.66 4.70
N LEU A 227 -16.15 -1.37 4.08
CA LEU A 227 -16.30 -1.42 2.63
C LEU A 227 -17.23 -0.33 2.16
N VAL A 228 -16.77 0.46 1.20
CA VAL A 228 -17.55 1.50 0.52
C VAL A 228 -17.68 1.19 -0.97
N ASN A 229 -18.54 1.92 -1.68
CA ASN A 229 -18.60 1.84 -3.14
C ASN A 229 -17.30 2.37 -3.78
N ASP A 230 -16.85 1.73 -4.86
CA ASP A 230 -15.67 2.11 -5.63
C ASP A 230 -15.70 3.54 -6.17
N LYS A 231 -16.86 4.05 -6.58
CA LYS A 231 -17.08 5.41 -7.10
C LYS A 231 -16.79 6.47 -6.05
N ILE A 232 -17.26 6.28 -4.82
CA ILE A 232 -17.08 7.25 -3.73
C ILE A 232 -15.71 7.12 -3.06
N PHE A 233 -15.05 5.96 -3.17
CA PHE A 233 -13.74 5.73 -2.56
C PHE A 233 -12.71 6.78 -3.02
N ASN A 234 -12.71 7.11 -4.30
CA ASN A 234 -11.83 8.16 -4.85
C ASN A 234 -12.05 9.52 -4.19
N LEU A 235 -13.30 9.93 -4.06
CA LEU A 235 -13.68 11.19 -3.42
C LEU A 235 -13.24 11.20 -1.95
N ILE A 236 -13.57 10.14 -1.20
CA ILE A 236 -13.22 10.05 0.22
C ILE A 236 -11.71 10.13 0.42
N VAL A 237 -10.92 9.39 -0.36
CA VAL A 237 -9.44 9.43 -0.23
C VAL A 237 -8.91 10.83 -0.47
N ASN A 238 -9.31 11.47 -1.57
CA ASN A 238 -8.79 12.79 -1.97
C ASN A 238 -9.16 13.90 -0.98
N ASP A 239 -10.36 13.85 -0.42
CA ASP A 239 -10.84 14.83 0.55
C ASP A 239 -10.18 14.66 1.92
N ASN A 240 -9.63 13.49 2.22
CA ASN A 240 -8.99 13.18 3.50
C ASN A 240 -7.45 13.09 3.41
N LEU A 241 -6.84 13.54 2.30
CA LEU A 241 -5.39 13.73 2.25
C LEU A 241 -4.96 14.89 3.14
N GLU A 242 -3.79 14.76 3.75
CA GLU A 242 -3.21 15.86 4.51
C GLU A 242 -2.73 16.95 3.53
N VAL A 243 -3.13 18.20 3.78
CA VAL A 243 -2.53 19.38 3.13
C VAL A 243 -1.72 20.11 4.18
N ARG A 244 -0.42 20.23 3.95
CA ARG A 244 0.46 20.98 4.83
C ARG A 244 0.99 22.22 4.16
N THR A 245 1.13 23.27 4.94
CA THR A 245 1.72 24.54 4.53
C THR A 245 3.12 24.65 5.13
N SER A 246 4.09 25.07 4.33
CA SER A 246 5.44 25.33 4.78
C SER A 246 5.88 26.71 4.30
N VAL A 247 6.61 27.39 5.18
CA VAL A 247 7.19 28.71 4.95
C VAL A 247 8.68 28.66 5.23
N ALA A 248 9.48 29.44 4.51
CA ALA A 248 10.83 29.78 4.95
C ALA A 248 10.75 30.97 5.92
N ILE A 249 11.46 30.89 7.03
CA ILE A 249 11.55 31.95 8.04
C ILE A 249 12.90 32.64 7.92
N ASP A 250 12.90 33.97 7.90
CA ASP A 250 14.11 34.77 8.00
C ASP A 250 14.67 34.66 9.44
N PRO A 251 15.91 34.17 9.62
CA PRO A 251 16.48 33.97 10.96
C PRO A 251 16.75 35.27 11.72
N VAL A 252 16.84 36.43 11.04
CA VAL A 252 17.10 37.73 11.66
C VAL A 252 15.79 38.37 12.13
N THR A 253 14.76 38.36 11.29
CA THR A 253 13.49 39.04 11.57
C THR A 253 12.43 38.14 12.21
N GLY A 254 12.57 36.82 12.07
CA GLY A 254 11.55 35.83 12.48
C GLY A 254 10.30 35.84 11.59
N ALA A 255 10.26 36.67 10.55
CA ALA A 255 9.15 36.77 9.61
C ALA A 255 9.25 35.72 8.51
N ALA A 256 8.11 35.42 7.85
CA ALA A 256 8.12 34.60 6.65
C ALA A 256 8.81 35.34 5.50
N VAL A 257 9.67 34.63 4.77
CA VAL A 257 10.31 35.15 3.55
C VAL A 257 9.26 35.25 2.44
N ASP A 258 9.24 36.39 1.75
CA ASP A 258 8.29 36.64 0.67
C ASP A 258 8.48 35.63 -0.48
N GLY A 259 7.37 35.12 -1.02
CA GLY A 259 7.37 34.08 -2.07
C GLY A 259 7.81 32.67 -1.62
N ALA A 260 8.06 32.43 -0.33
CA ALA A 260 8.50 31.13 0.19
C ALA A 260 7.40 30.32 0.88
N LEU A 261 6.13 30.67 0.65
CA LEU A 261 4.96 29.91 1.09
C LEU A 261 4.63 28.83 0.06
N PHE A 262 4.60 27.57 0.48
CA PHE A 262 4.22 26.46 -0.39
C PHE A 262 3.38 25.44 0.37
N THR A 263 2.46 24.82 -0.36
CA THR A 263 1.57 23.77 0.12
C THR A 263 1.92 22.44 -0.54
N TYR A 264 1.68 21.34 0.17
CA TYR A 264 1.91 20.02 -0.36
C TYR A 264 0.90 19.01 0.20
N GLU A 265 0.54 18.06 -0.65
CA GLU A 265 -0.30 16.93 -0.28
C GLU A 265 0.52 15.81 0.34
N ALA A 266 -0.07 15.10 1.28
CA ALA A 266 0.51 13.90 1.85
C ALA A 266 -0.54 12.84 2.13
N ILE A 267 -0.15 11.59 1.91
CA ILE A 267 -0.93 10.42 2.29
C ILE A 267 -0.84 10.28 3.80
N PRO A 268 -1.96 10.23 4.54
CA PRO A 268 -1.94 10.16 5.99
C PRO A 268 -1.19 8.94 6.53
N ARG A 269 -0.63 9.09 7.73
CA ARG A 269 -0.08 7.95 8.48
C ARG A 269 -1.14 6.87 8.71
N LEU A 270 -0.70 5.64 8.93
CA LEU A 270 -1.51 4.43 9.07
C LEU A 270 -2.27 4.01 7.78
N THR A 271 -2.01 4.67 6.65
CA THR A 271 -2.39 4.12 5.33
C THR A 271 -1.64 2.83 5.08
N VAL A 272 -2.37 1.79 4.67
CA VAL A 272 -1.81 0.47 4.33
C VAL A 272 -1.83 0.31 2.82
N PHE A 273 -0.65 0.07 2.26
CA PHE A 273 -0.46 -0.27 0.86
C PHE A 273 -0.14 -1.76 0.75
N TYR A 274 -0.39 -2.34 -0.42
CA TYR A 274 0.24 -3.59 -0.82
C TYR A 274 1.15 -3.34 -2.01
N SER A 275 2.26 -4.06 -2.08
CA SER A 275 3.21 -4.01 -3.19
C SER A 275 3.59 -5.43 -3.61
N ILE A 276 4.00 -5.57 -4.88
CA ILE A 276 4.50 -6.81 -5.43
C ILE A 276 5.97 -6.61 -5.76
N THR A 277 6.81 -7.55 -5.32
CA THR A 277 8.23 -7.61 -5.69
C THR A 277 8.51 -8.97 -6.29
N ILE A 278 9.13 -9.01 -7.47
CA ILE A 278 9.56 -10.26 -8.11
C ILE A 278 11.09 -10.34 -8.00
N ILE A 279 11.60 -11.43 -7.45
CA ILE A 279 13.04 -11.71 -7.37
C ILE A 279 13.34 -12.90 -8.27
N ALA A 280 14.10 -12.66 -9.33
CA ALA A 280 14.48 -13.67 -10.31
C ALA A 280 15.67 -14.50 -9.80
N LYS A 281 15.71 -15.78 -10.15
CA LYS A 281 16.83 -16.66 -9.78
C LYS A 281 18.06 -16.37 -10.67
N PRO A 282 19.24 -16.11 -10.08
CA PRO A 282 20.46 -15.72 -10.81
C PRO A 282 20.86 -16.66 -11.95
N GLU A 283 20.63 -17.97 -11.80
CA GLU A 283 20.97 -19.03 -12.76
C GLU A 283 20.37 -18.82 -14.16
N TYR A 284 19.26 -18.09 -14.27
CA TYR A 284 18.60 -17.79 -15.55
C TYR A 284 19.05 -16.46 -16.20
N PHE A 285 19.86 -15.65 -15.51
CA PHE A 285 20.19 -14.28 -15.93
C PHE A 285 21.69 -13.99 -15.95
N GLN A 286 22.54 -15.03 -15.90
CA GLN A 286 24.01 -14.89 -15.92
C GLN A 286 24.55 -13.97 -14.81
N ASN A 287 23.84 -13.88 -13.69
CA ASN A 287 24.26 -13.15 -12.50
C ASN A 287 25.01 -14.11 -11.57
N SER A 288 26.14 -13.67 -11.00
CA SER A 288 26.97 -14.51 -10.11
C SER A 288 26.60 -14.44 -8.63
N ILE A 289 25.76 -13.47 -8.23
CA ILE A 289 25.22 -13.38 -6.86
C ILE A 289 24.40 -14.62 -6.51
N GLU A 290 24.49 -15.06 -5.25
CA GLU A 290 23.59 -16.08 -4.72
C GLU A 290 22.16 -15.55 -4.57
N TYR A 291 21.16 -16.41 -4.84
CA TYR A 291 19.75 -16.03 -4.73
C TYR A 291 19.38 -15.55 -3.31
N SER A 292 19.87 -16.25 -2.28
CA SER A 292 19.74 -15.89 -0.87
C SER A 292 20.24 -14.48 -0.59
N LYS A 293 21.39 -14.11 -1.18
CA LYS A 293 22.01 -12.82 -0.99
C LYS A 293 21.21 -11.70 -1.65
N ALA A 294 20.73 -11.90 -2.87
CA ALA A 294 19.85 -10.95 -3.55
C ALA A 294 18.56 -10.69 -2.74
N LYS A 295 17.98 -11.75 -2.15
CA LYS A 295 16.81 -11.66 -1.27
C LYS A 295 17.10 -10.88 0.00
N GLU A 296 18.20 -11.18 0.68
CA GLU A 296 18.65 -10.46 1.88
C GLU A 296 18.86 -8.96 1.60
N ILE A 297 19.49 -8.62 0.47
CA ILE A 297 19.71 -7.23 0.05
C ILE A 297 18.39 -6.46 -0.08
N VAL A 298 17.39 -7.06 -0.72
CA VAL A 298 16.06 -6.45 -0.87
C VAL A 298 15.36 -6.32 0.50
N GLU A 299 15.41 -7.36 1.33
CA GLU A 299 14.83 -7.34 2.68
C GLU A 299 15.45 -6.24 3.56
N LYS A 300 16.78 -6.10 3.54
CA LYS A 300 17.48 -5.02 4.25
C LYS A 300 17.11 -3.65 3.73
N GLY A 301 16.99 -3.47 2.42
CA GLY A 301 16.52 -2.19 1.87
C GLY A 301 15.10 -1.82 2.33
N PHE A 302 14.20 -2.80 2.46
CA PHE A 302 12.86 -2.59 3.00
C PHE A 302 12.85 -2.27 4.50
N GLU A 303 13.68 -2.93 5.32
CA GLU A 303 13.81 -2.63 6.76
C GLU A 303 14.16 -1.16 7.01
N TYR A 304 15.01 -0.58 6.16
CA TYR A 304 15.45 0.81 6.31
C TYR A 304 14.36 1.84 5.96
N LEU A 305 13.27 1.45 5.30
CA LEU A 305 12.11 2.35 5.10
C LEU A 305 11.52 2.82 6.44
N GLU A 306 11.61 1.99 7.50
CA GLU A 306 11.10 2.33 8.83
C GLU A 306 11.94 3.40 9.52
N TYR A 307 13.18 3.62 9.08
CA TYR A 307 14.11 4.58 9.68
C TYR A 307 14.34 5.81 8.79
N MET A 308 14.59 5.59 7.50
CA MET A 308 15.03 6.62 6.56
C MET A 308 13.89 7.18 5.71
N GLY A 309 12.76 6.48 5.67
CA GLY A 309 11.57 6.88 4.93
C GLY A 309 11.63 6.66 3.42
N ILE A 310 10.62 7.15 2.70
CA ILE A 310 10.54 7.17 1.24
C ILE A 310 9.86 8.45 0.78
N GLY A 311 10.22 8.92 -0.42
CA GLY A 311 9.64 10.11 -1.01
C GLY A 311 10.35 11.40 -0.61
N GLY A 312 9.62 12.51 -0.70
CA GLY A 312 10.12 13.82 -0.32
C GLY A 312 10.04 14.07 1.18
N MET A 313 10.80 15.06 1.64
CA MET A 313 10.71 15.64 2.98
C MET A 313 10.98 14.65 4.14
N THR A 314 11.76 13.59 3.91
CA THR A 314 12.06 12.58 4.93
C THR A 314 12.74 13.16 6.18
N THR A 315 13.57 14.19 6.03
CA THR A 315 14.18 14.94 7.15
C THR A 315 13.22 15.84 7.92
N ARG A 316 11.96 15.94 7.47
CA ARG A 316 10.90 16.79 8.06
C ARG A 316 9.74 15.94 8.62
N GLY A 317 10.00 14.67 8.93
CA GLY A 317 9.01 13.76 9.54
C GLY A 317 8.02 13.16 8.54
N PHE A 318 8.49 12.87 7.31
CA PHE A 318 7.72 12.18 6.27
C PHE A 318 8.36 10.85 5.92
N GLY A 319 7.56 9.98 5.31
CA GLY A 319 8.08 8.88 4.50
C GLY A 319 8.34 7.58 5.24
N ARG A 320 8.41 7.55 6.58
CA ARG A 320 8.67 6.29 7.30
C ARG A 320 7.54 5.29 7.09
N MET A 321 7.89 4.06 6.71
CA MET A 321 6.94 2.98 6.47
C MET A 321 7.46 1.66 7.07
N ARG A 322 6.56 0.88 7.65
CA ARG A 322 6.85 -0.50 8.04
C ARG A 322 6.53 -1.45 6.89
N TYR A 323 7.47 -2.29 6.51
CA TYR A 323 7.29 -3.36 5.53
C TYR A 323 7.06 -4.69 6.22
N LEU A 324 6.15 -5.50 5.67
CA LEU A 324 5.94 -6.87 6.10
C LEU A 324 5.67 -7.76 4.89
N ASP A 325 6.53 -8.76 4.69
CA ASP A 325 6.34 -9.78 3.67
C ASP A 325 5.25 -10.77 4.13
N ILE A 326 4.19 -10.87 3.34
CA ILE A 326 3.03 -11.73 3.61
C ILE A 326 2.88 -12.83 2.57
N TRP A 327 3.89 -13.03 1.72
CA TRP A 327 3.90 -14.19 0.85
C TRP A 327 4.00 -15.46 1.71
N ALA A 328 3.05 -16.38 1.53
CA ALA A 328 3.05 -17.64 2.24
C ALA A 328 4.36 -18.39 1.93
N LYS A 329 5.21 -18.58 2.95
CA LYS A 329 6.18 -19.67 2.91
C LYS A 329 5.38 -20.96 2.81
N GLU A 330 5.22 -21.51 1.62
CA GLU A 330 4.92 -22.93 1.50
C GLU A 330 6.10 -23.66 2.18
N GLY A 331 5.91 -24.11 3.42
CA GLY A 331 6.72 -25.16 4.02
C GLY A 331 7.87 -24.78 4.96
N GLN A 332 7.85 -23.65 5.68
CA GLN A 332 8.71 -23.53 6.87
C GLN A 332 7.97 -22.91 8.05
N GLY A 333 7.63 -23.75 9.04
CA GLY A 333 7.22 -23.31 10.36
C GLY A 333 8.35 -22.49 10.99
N GLY A 334 8.15 -21.18 11.05
CA GLY A 334 8.91 -20.27 11.90
C GLY A 334 7.88 -19.53 12.75
N GLN A 335 7.92 -19.78 14.05
CA GLN A 335 7.10 -19.11 15.07
C GLN A 335 7.39 -17.59 15.11
N PRO A 336 6.44 -16.80 15.65
CA PRO A 336 6.40 -15.34 15.56
C PRO A 336 7.62 -14.61 16.14
#